data_AF-A0A5N4A798-F1
#
_entry.id   AF-A0A5N4A798-F1
#
_cell.length_a   1.000
_cell.length_b   1.000
_cell.length_c   1.000
_cell.angle_alpha   90.00
_cell.angle_beta   90.00
_cell.angle_gamma   90.00
#
_symmetry.space_group_name_H-M   'P 1'
#
loop_
_entity.id
_entity.type
_entity.pdbx_description
1 polymer ?
#
loop_
_entity_poly.entity_id
_entity_poly.type
_entity_poly.pdbx_seq_one_letter_code
_entity_poly.pdbx_strand_id
1 'polypeptide(L)'
;KSRSSPSKITFPGFVQVIREAYRLRGIPPESFELFTNSISSATLKQYSSALSRWWYFCGTHGCDFYNSSHSDIIKFLTVEFNKGVSFSYLNVIRSAISFVRGNDLVNNLEVKRLFKGIFRSRPPRRKYDSIWDPNARILMIVISGTVQVQTGLLV
;
A
#
# COMPACT_ATOMS: atom_id res chain seq x y z
N LYS A 1 -20.55 32.73 -19.28
CA LYS A 1 -19.60 31.61 -19.00
C LYS A 1 -18.97 31.85 -17.62
N SER A 2 -19.62 31.39 -16.55
CA SER A 2 -19.07 31.46 -15.19
C SER A 2 -17.97 30.40 -15.05
N ARG A 3 -16.76 30.88 -14.72
CA ARG A 3 -15.60 30.04 -14.43
C ARG A 3 -15.81 29.45 -13.02
N SER A 4 -16.29 28.22 -12.94
CA SER A 4 -16.40 27.47 -11.68
C SER A 4 -15.00 27.28 -11.10
N SER A 5 -14.75 27.83 -9.90
CA SER A 5 -13.56 27.54 -9.10
C SER A 5 -13.34 26.03 -8.99
N PRO A 6 -12.11 25.51 -9.07
CA PRO A 6 -11.88 24.09 -8.86
C PRO A 6 -12.30 23.78 -7.41
N SER A 7 -13.38 23.03 -7.27
CA SER A 7 -13.79 22.42 -6.01
C SER A 7 -12.55 21.78 -5.39
N LYS A 8 -12.18 22.18 -4.17
CA LYS A 8 -11.07 21.58 -3.42
C LYS A 8 -11.27 20.06 -3.43
N ILE A 9 -10.45 19.33 -4.18
CA ILE A 9 -10.49 17.87 -4.26
C ILE A 9 -10.25 17.40 -2.82
N THR A 10 -11.28 16.89 -2.14
CA THR A 10 -11.18 16.39 -0.77
C THR A 10 -11.46 14.90 -0.80
N PHE A 11 -10.63 14.09 -0.13
CA PHE A 11 -10.88 12.67 -0.02
C PHE A 11 -12.12 12.41 0.87
N PRO A 12 -13.18 11.73 0.37
CA PRO A 12 -14.44 11.56 1.11
C PRO A 12 -14.35 10.54 2.25
N GLY A 13 -13.20 9.87 2.41
CA GLY A 13 -12.98 8.85 3.42
C GLY A 13 -13.18 7.43 2.89
N PHE A 14 -12.51 6.47 3.52
CA PHE A 14 -12.49 5.07 3.07
C PHE A 14 -13.88 4.45 2.95
N VAL A 15 -14.72 4.62 3.97
CA VAL A 15 -16.06 3.99 4.03
C VAL A 15 -16.93 4.43 2.85
N GLN A 16 -16.94 5.73 2.54
CA GLN A 16 -17.72 6.27 1.43
C GLN A 16 -17.18 5.78 0.09
N VAL A 17 -15.86 5.75 -0.06
CA VAL A 17 -15.21 5.23 -1.26
C VAL A 17 -15.60 3.77 -1.53
N ILE A 18 -15.52 2.90 -0.53
CA ILE A 18 -15.85 1.48 -0.70
C ILE A 18 -17.34 1.26 -0.93
N ARG A 19 -18.19 2.00 -0.22
CA ARG A 19 -19.64 1.93 -0.42
C ARG A 19 -19.99 2.26 -1.86
N GLU A 20 -19.40 3.31 -2.42
CA GLU A 20 -19.59 3.67 -3.81
C GLU A 20 -19.00 2.64 -4.77
N ALA A 21 -17.81 2.11 -4.48
CA ALA A 21 -17.19 1.07 -5.30
C ALA A 21 -18.01 -0.22 -5.37
N TYR A 22 -18.71 -0.58 -4.28
CA TYR A 22 -19.63 -1.73 -4.25
C TYR A 22 -20.94 -1.43 -4.96
N ARG A 23 -21.48 -0.22 -4.80
CA ARG A 23 -22.65 0.25 -5.55
C ARG A 23 -22.42 0.17 -7.06
N LEU A 24 -21.27 0.65 -7.53
CA LEU A 24 -20.88 0.61 -8.96
C LEU A 24 -20.71 -0.83 -9.48
N ARG A 25 -20.42 -1.79 -8.60
CA ARG A 25 -20.30 -3.21 -8.94
C ARG A 25 -21.63 -3.99 -8.84
N GLY A 26 -22.72 -3.33 -8.48
CA GLY A 26 -24.01 -4.00 -8.29
C GLY A 26 -24.07 -4.91 -7.07
N ILE A 27 -23.20 -4.68 -6.07
CA ILE A 27 -23.22 -5.44 -4.83
C ILE A 27 -24.39 -4.97 -3.96
N PRO A 28 -25.20 -5.89 -3.39
CA PRO A 28 -26.34 -5.52 -2.57
C PRO A 28 -25.93 -4.72 -1.31
N PRO A 29 -26.58 -3.58 -1.00
CA PRO A 29 -26.22 -2.72 0.13
C PRO A 29 -26.24 -3.42 1.49
N GLU A 30 -27.12 -4.40 1.68
CA GLU A 30 -27.24 -5.20 2.89
C GLU A 30 -25.99 -6.03 3.20
N SER A 31 -25.18 -6.32 2.17
CA SER A 31 -23.93 -7.07 2.32
C SER A 31 -22.75 -6.19 2.76
N PHE A 32 -22.92 -4.86 2.77
CA PHE A 32 -21.82 -3.90 3.03
C PHE A 32 -21.10 -4.17 4.35
N GLU A 33 -21.86 -4.37 5.43
CA GLU A 33 -21.31 -4.60 6.78
C GLU A 33 -20.47 -5.89 6.84
N LEU A 34 -20.88 -6.94 6.11
CA LEU A 34 -20.12 -8.19 6.03
C LEU A 34 -18.79 -7.98 5.31
N PHE A 35 -18.78 -7.18 4.24
CA PHE A 35 -17.54 -6.84 3.55
C PHE A 35 -16.61 -5.98 4.41
N THR A 36 -17.14 -4.99 5.13
CA THR A 36 -16.31 -4.15 6.01
C THR A 36 -15.74 -4.95 7.18
N ASN A 37 -16.47 -5.92 7.71
CA ASN A 37 -16.00 -6.82 8.76
C ASN A 37 -14.89 -7.78 8.30
N SER A 38 -14.74 -8.00 6.99
CA SER A 38 -13.64 -8.82 6.45
C SER A 38 -12.25 -8.15 6.57
N ILE A 39 -12.19 -6.86 6.94
CA ILE A 39 -10.95 -6.09 7.01
C ILE A 39 -10.72 -5.57 8.43
N SER A 40 -9.51 -5.76 8.95
CA SER A 40 -9.12 -5.22 10.26
C SER A 40 -9.07 -3.69 10.27
N SER A 41 -9.29 -3.09 11.45
CA SER A 41 -9.18 -1.64 11.66
C SER A 41 -7.79 -1.08 11.28
N ALA A 42 -6.73 -1.86 11.46
CA ALA A 42 -5.38 -1.49 11.06
C ALA A 42 -5.23 -1.43 9.53
N THR A 43 -5.72 -2.45 8.82
CA THR A 43 -5.70 -2.48 7.36
C THR A 43 -6.57 -1.37 6.76
N LEU A 44 -7.73 -1.07 7.38
CA LEU A 44 -8.59 0.05 6.99
C LEU A 44 -7.84 1.39 7.04
N LYS A 45 -7.08 1.66 8.11
CA LYS A 45 -6.27 2.89 8.22
C LYS A 45 -5.20 2.97 7.14
N GLN A 46 -4.52 1.87 6.86
CA GLN A 46 -3.51 1.80 5.80
C GLN A 46 -4.12 2.03 4.42
N TYR A 47 -5.26 1.40 4.13
CA TYR A 47 -5.96 1.57 2.86
C TYR A 47 -6.53 2.98 2.72
N SER A 48 -7.10 3.56 3.76
CA SER A 48 -7.58 4.94 3.76
C SER A 48 -6.48 5.93 3.36
N SER A 49 -5.29 5.79 3.97
CA SER A 49 -4.12 6.60 3.64
C SER A 49 -3.67 6.41 2.18
N ALA A 50 -3.60 5.16 1.72
CA ALA A 50 -3.21 4.84 0.35
C ALA A 50 -4.21 5.36 -0.71
N LEU A 51 -5.51 5.13 -0.48
CA LEU A 51 -6.58 5.57 -1.38
C LEU A 51 -6.72 7.09 -1.41
N SER A 52 -6.43 7.78 -0.31
CA SER A 52 -6.36 9.23 -0.29
C SER A 52 -5.31 9.74 -1.30
N ARG A 53 -4.11 9.15 -1.32
CA ARG A 53 -3.07 9.49 -2.30
C ARG A 53 -3.50 9.21 -3.74
N TRP A 54 -4.16 8.07 -3.97
CA TRP A 54 -4.71 7.71 -5.28
C TRP A 54 -5.80 8.70 -5.73
N TRP A 55 -6.71 9.09 -4.82
CA TRP A 55 -7.78 10.05 -5.08
C TRP A 55 -7.25 11.40 -5.57
N TYR A 56 -6.23 11.94 -4.90
CA TYR A 56 -5.59 13.18 -5.35
C TYR A 56 -4.87 13.02 -6.69
N PHE A 57 -4.23 11.86 -6.92
CA PHE A 57 -3.61 11.59 -8.22
C PHE A 57 -4.65 11.58 -9.34
N CYS A 58 -5.78 10.89 -9.14
CA CYS A 58 -6.90 10.87 -10.09
C CYS A 58 -7.44 12.27 -10.38
N GLY A 59 -7.72 13.05 -9.34
CA GLY A 59 -8.24 14.41 -9.52
C GLY A 59 -7.27 15.37 -10.19
N THR A 60 -5.95 15.15 -10.08
CA THR A 60 -4.92 15.99 -10.72
C THR A 60 -4.58 15.56 -12.15
N HIS A 61 -4.70 14.27 -12.46
CA HIS A 61 -4.33 13.70 -13.76
C HIS A 61 -5.52 13.39 -14.66
N GLY A 62 -6.75 13.60 -14.17
CA GLY A 62 -7.98 13.38 -14.94
C GLY A 62 -8.29 11.90 -15.21
N CYS A 63 -7.81 10.98 -14.38
CA CYS A 63 -8.16 9.57 -14.50
C CYS A 63 -9.29 9.19 -13.53
N ASP A 64 -10.09 8.20 -13.91
CA ASP A 64 -11.21 7.71 -13.10
C ASP A 64 -10.71 6.92 -11.89
N PHE A 65 -11.24 7.22 -10.70
CA PHE A 65 -10.81 6.57 -9.47
C PHE A 65 -11.23 5.10 -9.36
N TYR A 66 -12.44 4.75 -9.85
CA TYR A 66 -13.05 3.43 -9.72
C TYR A 66 -12.75 2.54 -10.94
N ASN A 67 -12.59 3.15 -12.11
CA ASN A 67 -12.38 2.48 -13.40
C ASN A 67 -11.15 2.98 -14.16
N SER A 68 -10.05 3.26 -13.45
CA SER A 68 -8.77 3.64 -14.06
C SER A 68 -8.19 2.55 -14.94
N SER A 69 -7.46 2.96 -15.98
CA SER A 69 -6.67 2.03 -16.79
C SER A 69 -5.46 1.49 -16.01
N HIS A 70 -4.92 0.34 -16.44
CA HIS A 70 -3.66 -0.18 -15.88
C HIS A 70 -2.49 0.80 -16.09
N SER A 71 -2.51 1.56 -17.18
CA SER A 71 -1.48 2.58 -17.48
C SER A 71 -1.48 3.69 -16.41
N ASP A 72 -2.64 4.18 -16.02
CA ASP A 72 -2.77 5.22 -14.98
C ASP A 72 -2.25 4.72 -13.63
N ILE A 73 -2.57 3.47 -13.28
CA ILE A 73 -2.11 2.84 -12.05
C ILE A 73 -0.59 2.68 -12.05
N ILE A 74 0.00 2.23 -13.17
CA ILE A 74 1.45 2.11 -13.34
C ILE A 74 2.13 3.47 -13.22
N LYS A 75 1.57 4.50 -13.88
CA LYS A 75 2.06 5.88 -13.80
C LYS A 75 2.06 6.38 -12.35
N PHE A 76 0.96 6.18 -11.63
CA PHE A 76 0.85 6.54 -10.21
C PHE A 76 1.87 5.82 -9.33
N LEU A 77 1.96 4.49 -9.42
CA LEU A 77 2.92 3.70 -8.65
C LEU A 77 4.37 4.13 -8.92
N THR A 78 4.67 4.50 -10.17
CA THR A 78 5.99 5.01 -10.57
C THR A 78 6.27 6.37 -9.93
N VAL A 79 5.29 7.29 -9.95
CA VAL A 79 5.39 8.59 -9.26
C VAL A 79 5.63 8.41 -7.76
N GLU A 80 4.91 7.49 -7.13
CA GLU A 80 5.05 7.17 -5.71
C GLU A 80 6.42 6.56 -5.37
N PHE A 81 6.90 5.65 -6.22
CA PHE A 81 8.24 5.09 -6.10
C PHE A 81 9.33 6.18 -6.15
N ASN A 82 9.22 7.10 -7.11
CA ASN A 82 10.14 8.22 -7.31
C ASN A 82 10.12 9.21 -6.14
N LYS A 83 9.00 9.35 -5.43
CA LYS A 83 8.89 10.10 -4.16
C LYS A 83 9.57 9.41 -2.97
N GLY A 84 10.16 8.24 -3.14
CA GLY A 84 10.84 7.51 -2.07
C GLY A 84 9.94 6.57 -1.26
N VAL A 85 8.69 6.33 -1.68
CA VAL A 85 7.76 5.46 -0.95
C VAL A 85 8.31 4.03 -0.83
N SER A 86 8.21 3.44 0.36
CA SER A 86 8.75 2.10 0.63
C SER A 86 8.06 1.03 -0.20
N PHE A 87 8.77 -0.06 -0.51
CA PHE A 87 8.21 -1.20 -1.24
C PHE A 87 6.98 -1.78 -0.53
N SER A 88 7.03 -1.90 0.80
CA SER A 88 5.90 -2.39 1.59
C SER A 88 4.67 -1.50 1.45
N TYR A 89 4.84 -0.17 1.48
CA TYR A 89 3.72 0.75 1.33
C TYR A 89 3.20 0.81 -0.12
N LEU A 90 4.05 0.63 -1.13
CA LEU A 90 3.60 0.45 -2.52
C LEU A 90 2.72 -0.79 -2.67
N ASN A 91 3.01 -1.88 -1.95
CA ASN A 91 2.13 -3.05 -1.92
C ASN A 91 0.78 -2.74 -1.24
N VAL A 92 0.77 -1.95 -0.17
CA VAL A 92 -0.48 -1.46 0.45
C VAL A 92 -1.30 -0.66 -0.56
N ILE A 93 -0.66 0.27 -1.28
CA ILE A 93 -1.31 1.05 -2.35
C ILE A 93 -1.94 0.13 -3.40
N ARG A 94 -1.15 -0.82 -3.93
CA ARG A 94 -1.62 -1.76 -4.94
C ARG A 94 -2.81 -2.58 -4.44
N SER A 95 -2.75 -3.13 -3.24
CA SER A 95 -3.85 -3.91 -2.66
C SER A 95 -5.10 -3.07 -2.41
N ALA A 96 -4.95 -1.83 -1.96
CA ALA A 96 -6.06 -0.92 -1.74
C ALA A 96 -6.79 -0.57 -3.05
N ILE A 97 -6.04 -0.29 -4.12
CA ILE A 97 -6.63 -0.02 -5.44
C ILE A 97 -7.33 -1.27 -5.99
N SER A 98 -6.72 -2.45 -5.87
CA SER A 98 -7.38 -3.73 -6.25
C SER A 98 -8.71 -3.91 -5.53
N PHE A 99 -8.74 -3.59 -4.23
CA PHE A 99 -9.92 -3.76 -3.38
C PHE A 99 -11.09 -2.86 -3.81
N VAL A 100 -10.80 -1.59 -4.11
CA VAL A 100 -11.78 -0.63 -4.65
C VAL A 100 -12.28 -1.09 -6.03
N ARG A 101 -11.36 -1.36 -6.95
CA ARG A 101 -11.69 -1.67 -8.35
C ARG A 101 -12.40 -3.03 -8.49
N GLY A 102 -12.21 -3.93 -7.52
CA GLY A 102 -12.76 -5.30 -7.59
C GLY A 102 -12.04 -6.17 -8.61
N ASN A 103 -10.82 -5.81 -9.01
CA ASN A 103 -9.98 -6.59 -9.91
C ASN A 103 -8.62 -6.84 -9.27
N ASP A 104 -8.04 -7.99 -9.57
CA ASP A 104 -6.76 -8.40 -9.02
C ASP A 104 -5.57 -7.78 -9.79
N LEU A 105 -5.06 -6.65 -9.30
CA LEU A 105 -3.83 -6.06 -9.80
C LEU A 105 -2.57 -6.89 -9.49
N VAL A 106 -2.61 -7.82 -8.53
CA VAL A 106 -1.47 -8.69 -8.21
C VAL A 106 -1.13 -9.59 -9.40
N ASN A 107 -2.16 -10.03 -10.13
CA ASN A 107 -2.01 -10.97 -11.23
C ASN A 107 -1.85 -10.33 -12.61
N ASN A 108 -2.01 -9.01 -12.73
CA ASN A 108 -1.70 -8.30 -13.96
C ASN A 108 -0.19 -8.34 -14.30
N LEU A 109 0.14 -8.64 -15.56
CA LEU A 109 1.52 -8.87 -16.02
C LEU A 109 2.39 -7.61 -15.88
N GLU A 110 1.88 -6.46 -16.30
CA GLU A 110 2.60 -5.19 -16.31
C GLU A 110 2.88 -4.71 -14.88
N VAL A 111 1.90 -4.81 -13.99
CA VAL A 111 2.05 -4.49 -12.56
C VAL A 111 3.06 -5.44 -11.90
N LYS A 112 3.03 -6.74 -12.20
CA LYS A 112 4.04 -7.71 -11.72
C LYS A 112 5.45 -7.33 -12.15
N ARG A 113 5.63 -6.96 -13.43
CA ARG A 113 6.92 -6.55 -13.98
C ARG A 113 7.41 -5.25 -13.33
N LEU A 114 6.52 -4.29 -13.11
CA LEU A 114 6.82 -3.06 -12.40
C LEU A 114 7.33 -3.34 -10.98
N PHE A 115 6.60 -4.13 -10.19
CA PHE A 115 7.01 -4.44 -8.81
C PHE A 115 8.34 -5.22 -8.76
N LYS A 116 8.60 -6.10 -9.73
CA LYS A 116 9.89 -6.76 -9.87
C LYS A 116 11.01 -5.74 -10.15
N GLY A 117 10.77 -4.76 -11.03
CA GLY A 117 11.69 -3.66 -11.30
C GLY A 117 11.97 -2.81 -10.07
N ILE A 118 10.93 -2.41 -9.34
CA ILE A 118 11.03 -1.64 -8.09
C ILE A 118 11.87 -2.40 -7.07
N PHE A 119 11.60 -3.69 -6.86
CA PHE A 119 12.35 -4.52 -5.91
C PHE A 119 13.83 -4.61 -6.25
N ARG A 120 14.18 -4.76 -7.53
CA ARG A 120 15.58 -4.82 -7.98
C ARG A 120 16.28 -3.47 -7.88
N SER A 121 15.55 -2.37 -8.09
CA SER A 121 16.09 -1.02 -8.06
C SER A 121 16.33 -0.54 -6.62
N ARG A 122 15.41 -0.84 -5.71
CA ARG A 122 15.50 -0.51 -4.28
C ARG A 122 15.02 -1.69 -3.46
N PRO A 123 15.89 -2.69 -3.20
CA PRO A 123 15.52 -3.82 -2.36
C PRO A 123 15.17 -3.33 -0.95
N PRO A 124 14.10 -3.85 -0.32
CA PRO A 124 13.81 -3.57 1.07
C PRO A 124 15.04 -3.92 1.93
N ARG A 125 15.45 -3.01 2.81
CA ARG A 125 16.50 -3.33 3.79
C ARG A 125 16.05 -4.53 4.62
N ARG A 126 16.96 -5.47 4.86
CA ARG A 126 16.71 -6.57 5.79
C ARG A 126 16.42 -5.99 7.16
N LYS A 127 15.39 -6.51 7.83
CA LYS A 127 15.09 -6.13 9.23
C LYS A 127 16.11 -6.69 10.22
N TYR A 128 16.88 -7.70 9.81
CA TYR A 128 17.89 -8.36 10.61
C TYR A 128 19.14 -8.55 9.73
N ASP A 129 20.28 -8.00 10.17
CA ASP A 129 21.59 -8.23 9.54
C ASP A 129 22.29 -9.48 10.12
N SER A 130 21.68 -10.15 11.10
CA SER A 130 22.24 -11.34 11.72
C SER A 130 22.15 -12.54 10.78
N ILE A 131 23.30 -12.96 10.26
CA ILE A 131 23.49 -14.33 9.78
C ILE A 131 23.57 -15.18 11.03
N TRP A 132 22.62 -16.10 11.20
CA TRP A 132 22.71 -17.11 12.25
C TRP A 132 23.89 -18.04 11.91
N ASP A 133 24.94 -18.02 12.74
CA ASP A 133 26.03 -18.99 12.67
C ASP A 133 25.74 -20.13 13.67
N PRO A 134 25.45 -21.36 13.21
CA PRO A 134 25.20 -22.51 14.07
C PRO A 134 26.35 -22.82 15.04
N ASN A 135 27.58 -22.40 14.71
CA ASN A 135 28.77 -22.66 15.52
C ASN A 135 29.09 -21.51 16.50
N ALA A 136 28.47 -20.34 16.33
CA ALA A 136 28.62 -19.23 17.26
C ALA A 136 27.68 -19.44 18.45
N ARG A 137 28.21 -19.96 19.56
CA ARG A 137 27.49 -20.14 20.83
C ARG A 137 27.03 -18.83 21.53
N ILE A 138 26.95 -17.70 20.83
CA ILE A 138 26.49 -16.42 21.39
C ILE A 138 25.68 -15.65 20.33
N LEU A 139 24.45 -15.29 20.69
CA LEU A 139 23.64 -14.31 19.95
C LEU A 139 24.20 -12.90 20.23
N MET A 140 24.90 -12.29 19.27
CA MET A 140 25.29 -10.89 19.37
C MET A 140 24.16 -9.99 18.85
N ILE A 141 23.41 -9.38 19.76
CA ILE A 141 22.46 -8.32 19.42
C ILE A 141 23.21 -6.98 19.48
N VAL A 142 23.45 -6.36 18.32
CA VAL A 142 23.95 -4.98 18.27
C VAL A 142 22.75 -4.04 18.26
N ILE A 143 22.40 -3.49 19.42
CA ILE A 143 21.41 -2.40 19.53
C ILE A 143 22.19 -1.08 19.50
N SER A 144 21.95 -0.28 18.46
CA SER A 144 22.29 1.15 18.38
C SER A 144 23.53 1.62 19.13
N GLY A 145 24.70 1.09 18.75
CA GLY A 145 25.99 1.71 19.07
C GLY A 145 26.60 1.39 20.44
N THR A 146 25.98 0.57 21.29
CA THR A 146 26.62 0.12 22.54
C THR A 146 26.72 -1.40 22.55
N VAL A 147 27.95 -1.91 22.52
CA VAL A 147 28.23 -3.33 22.74
C VAL A 147 28.03 -3.61 24.23
N GLN A 148 27.05 -4.43 24.59
CA GLN A 148 26.95 -5.03 25.92
C GLN A 148 27.19 -6.53 25.79
N VAL A 149 28.27 -7.00 26.43
CA VAL A 149 28.61 -8.41 26.54
C VAL A 149 27.94 -8.93 27.81
N GLN A 150 26.83 -9.67 27.68
CA GLN A 150 26.26 -10.40 28.81
C GLN A 150 26.79 -11.84 28.76
N THR A 151 27.80 -12.15 29.57
CA THR A 151 28.18 -13.54 29.85
C THR A 151 27.11 -14.14 30.77
N GLY A 152 26.24 -14.99 30.21
CA GLY A 152 25.42 -15.88 31.03
C GLY A 152 26.32 -16.96 31.62
N LEU A 153 26.59 -16.88 32.93
CA LEU A 153 27.08 -18.05 33.66
C LEU A 153 25.96 -19.07 33.69
N LEU A 154 26.20 -20.23 33.08
CA LEU A 154 25.45 -21.44 33.40
C LEU A 154 25.86 -21.87 34.82
N VAL A 155 24.93 -21.77 35.75
CA VAL A 155 24.77 -22.70 36.89
C VAL A 155 23.28 -22.98 37.04
#